data_AF-A0A5M4AJR3-F1
#
_entry.id   AF-A0A5M4AJR3-F1
#
_cell.length_a   1.000
_cell.length_b   1.000
_cell.length_c   1.000
_cell.angle_alpha   90.00
_cell.angle_beta   90.00
_cell.angle_gamma   90.00
#
_symmetry.space_group_name_H-M   'P 1'
#
loop_
_entity.id
_entity.type
_entity.pdbx_description
1 polymer ?
#
loop_
_entity_poly.entity_id
_entity_poly.type
_entity_poly.pdbx_seq_one_letter_code
_entity_poly.pdbx_strand_id
1 'polypeptide(L)'
;MNYEPEIRTIVKKMTQKLTMLLTAGAVLFLSSCQQPVNNKVAKKDEASKYFDEPVITHKVDSVLSMMTLDEKIGQLTLYSSGWDKTGPSMNENYINDIKAGKCGNIFNAFSPDYNRKLQKIAMEQTRMKIPLLFGYDVIHGQKTIFPIPLGEAASWDLKSIQKTASAAAAEAAAAGIQWTYAPMCDIARDPRWGAYRKVLVKIRTSEVKLLPRVCMVSREPIWPQTLRLWPV
;
A
#
# COMPACT_ATOMS: atom_id res chain seq x y z
N MET A 1 6.14 15.63 86.66
CA MET A 1 6.74 16.62 85.73
C MET A 1 6.08 16.43 84.37
N ASN A 2 5.31 17.43 83.94
CA ASN A 2 4.33 17.38 82.86
C ASN A 2 5.02 17.42 81.48
N TYR A 3 5.14 16.27 80.80
CA TYR A 3 5.63 16.16 79.41
C TYR A 3 4.53 16.30 78.33
N GLU A 4 3.30 16.64 78.72
CA GLU A 4 2.15 16.71 77.80
C GLU A 4 2.18 17.82 76.72
N PRO A 5 2.67 19.05 76.97
CA PRO A 5 2.58 20.13 75.99
C PRO A 5 3.63 20.04 74.87
N GLU A 6 4.83 19.52 75.17
CA GLU A 6 5.91 19.40 74.18
C GLU A 6 5.62 18.30 73.15
N ILE A 7 5.14 17.14 73.59
CA ILE A 7 4.80 16.01 72.71
C ILE A 7 3.64 16.40 71.77
N ARG A 8 2.61 17.08 72.26
CA ARG A 8 1.51 17.59 71.41
C ARG A 8 2.02 18.58 70.35
N THR A 9 3.02 19.39 70.67
CA THR A 9 3.61 20.36 69.74
C THR A 9 4.42 19.65 68.65
N ILE A 10 5.16 18.60 69.00
CA ILE A 10 5.92 17.77 68.05
C ILE A 10 4.98 16.99 67.13
N VAL A 11 3.93 16.36 67.67
CA VAL A 11 2.94 15.62 66.90
C VAL A 11 2.17 16.55 65.96
N LYS A 12 1.81 17.76 66.40
CA LYS A 12 1.22 18.79 65.52
C LYS A 12 2.17 19.21 64.41
N LYS A 13 3.45 19.45 64.70
CA LYS A 13 4.45 19.80 63.67
C LYS A 13 4.68 18.66 62.66
N MET A 14 4.68 17.40 63.10
CA MET A 14 4.81 16.24 62.22
C MET A 14 3.56 16.05 61.35
N THR A 15 2.36 16.16 61.93
CA THR A 15 1.11 16.05 61.16
C THR A 15 0.95 17.20 60.17
N GLN A 16 1.36 18.43 60.53
CA GLN A 16 1.40 19.57 59.59
C GLN A 16 2.39 19.36 58.45
N LYS A 17 3.62 18.90 58.75
CA LYS A 17 4.61 18.61 57.70
C LYS A 17 4.14 17.48 56.78
N LEU A 18 3.52 16.44 57.32
CA LEU A 18 3.00 15.31 56.55
C LEU A 18 1.81 15.72 55.67
N THR A 19 0.89 16.54 56.19
CA THR A 19 -0.20 17.10 55.38
C THR A 19 0.32 18.04 54.29
N MET A 20 1.35 18.85 54.57
CA MET A 20 1.97 19.72 53.56
C MET A 20 2.67 18.93 52.44
N LEU A 21 3.33 17.81 52.79
CA LEU A 21 3.97 16.92 51.81
C LEU A 21 2.95 16.17 50.96
N LEU A 22 1.86 15.70 51.56
CA LEU A 22 0.78 15.01 50.84
C LEU A 22 0.01 15.96 49.91
N THR A 23 -0.27 17.20 50.34
CA THR A 23 -0.93 18.20 49.49
C THR A 23 -0.02 18.69 48.37
N ALA A 24 1.28 18.90 48.61
CA ALA A 24 2.24 19.25 47.57
C ALA A 24 2.40 18.12 46.53
N GLY A 25 2.44 16.86 46.97
CA GLY A 25 2.46 15.69 46.08
C GLY A 25 1.22 15.57 45.20
N ALA A 26 0.03 15.86 45.75
CA ALA A 26 -1.22 15.84 45.00
C ALA A 26 -1.30 16.96 43.94
N VAL A 27 -0.80 18.16 44.24
CA VAL A 27 -0.76 19.28 43.28
C VAL A 27 0.21 19.03 42.12
N LEU A 28 1.35 18.37 42.40
CA LEU A 28 2.30 17.93 41.37
C LEU A 28 1.73 16.81 40.49
N PHE A 29 0.98 15.87 41.08
CA PHE A 29 0.31 14.80 40.32
C PHE A 29 -0.80 15.33 39.39
N LEU A 30 -1.59 16.30 39.85
CA LEU A 30 -2.66 16.89 39.04
C LEU A 30 -2.11 17.76 37.89
N SER A 31 -1.00 18.47 38.11
CA SER A 31 -0.35 19.28 37.07
C SER A 31 0.30 18.43 35.96
N SER A 32 0.63 17.16 36.23
CA SER A 32 1.19 16.24 35.23
C SER A 32 0.14 15.64 34.27
N CYS A 33 -1.16 15.80 34.55
CA CYS A 33 -2.24 15.33 33.69
C CYS A 33 -2.74 16.38 32.68
N GLN A 34 -2.25 17.62 32.75
CA GLN A 34 -2.58 18.70 31.81
C GLN A 34 -1.39 19.03 30.92
N GLN A 35 -0.85 18.02 30.23
CA GLN A 35 -0.25 18.31 28.94
C GLN A 35 -1.40 18.44 27.93
N PRO A 36 -1.58 19.60 27.26
CA PRO A 36 -2.52 19.67 26.16
C PRO A 36 -2.08 18.64 25.13
N VAL A 37 -2.92 17.63 24.88
CA VAL A 37 -2.75 16.72 23.75
C VAL A 37 -2.80 17.62 22.53
N ASN A 38 -1.61 17.96 22.02
CA ASN A 38 -1.46 18.76 20.83
C ASN A 38 -1.91 17.85 19.68
N ASN A 39 -3.22 17.83 19.44
CA ASN A 39 -3.82 17.36 18.20
C ASN A 39 -3.39 18.31 17.08
N LYS A 40 -2.09 18.30 16.76
CA LYS A 40 -1.67 18.54 15.40
C LYS A 40 -2.25 17.37 14.62
N VAL A 41 -3.47 17.58 14.13
CA VAL A 41 -4.08 16.81 13.04
C VAL A 41 -2.93 16.45 12.11
N ALA A 42 -2.66 15.15 11.99
CA ALA A 42 -1.62 14.62 11.14
C ALA A 42 -1.67 15.39 9.82
N LYS A 43 -0.54 15.98 9.41
CA LYS A 43 -0.42 16.60 8.08
C LYS A 43 -1.08 15.64 7.10
N LYS A 44 -2.12 16.07 6.37
CA LYS A 44 -2.77 15.27 5.31
C LYS A 44 -1.67 14.52 4.57
N ASP A 45 -1.68 13.19 4.68
CA ASP A 45 -0.61 12.36 4.14
C ASP A 45 -0.45 12.69 2.65
N GLU A 46 0.78 12.76 2.11
CA GLU A 46 0.99 13.09 0.69
C GLU A 46 0.23 12.13 -0.26
N ALA A 47 -0.17 10.95 0.24
CA ALA A 47 -1.03 10.00 -0.45
C ALA A 47 -2.46 10.53 -0.70
N SER A 48 -3.01 11.36 0.19
CA SER A 48 -4.36 11.94 0.06
C SER A 48 -4.54 12.78 -1.21
N LYS A 49 -3.45 13.34 -1.74
CA LYS A 49 -3.45 14.11 -2.99
C LYS A 49 -3.96 13.31 -4.19
N TYR A 50 -3.78 11.98 -4.20
CA TYR A 50 -4.16 11.12 -5.32
C TYR A 50 -5.63 10.67 -5.26
N PHE A 51 -6.26 10.74 -4.09
CA PHE A 51 -7.65 10.30 -3.88
C PHE A 51 -8.65 11.48 -3.89
N ASP A 52 -8.16 12.70 -3.70
CA ASP A 52 -8.99 13.92 -3.59
C ASP A 52 -9.09 14.71 -4.91
N GLU A 53 -8.77 14.13 -6.09
CA GLU A 53 -8.88 14.86 -7.37
C GLU A 53 -10.34 14.90 -7.86
N PRO A 54 -11.03 16.07 -7.81
CA PRO A 54 -12.48 16.14 -8.00
C PRO A 54 -12.92 15.73 -9.41
N VAL A 55 -12.06 15.94 -10.41
CA VAL A 55 -12.33 15.56 -11.80
C VAL A 55 -12.36 14.03 -11.96
N ILE A 56 -11.47 13.32 -11.27
CA ILE A 56 -11.42 11.86 -11.31
C ILE A 56 -12.61 11.28 -10.56
N THR A 57 -12.89 11.79 -9.36
CA THR A 57 -14.03 11.35 -8.54
C THR A 57 -15.35 11.47 -9.32
N HIS A 58 -15.61 12.62 -9.94
CA HIS A 58 -16.83 12.81 -10.74
C HIS A 58 -16.94 11.84 -11.94
N LYS A 59 -15.81 11.52 -12.61
CA LYS A 59 -15.80 10.53 -13.70
C LYS A 59 -16.10 9.13 -13.18
N VAL A 60 -15.51 8.74 -12.06
CA VAL A 60 -15.74 7.44 -11.43
C VAL A 60 -17.19 7.31 -10.98
N ASP A 61 -17.75 8.33 -10.34
CA ASP A 61 -19.15 8.35 -9.89
C ASP A 61 -20.13 8.21 -11.05
N SER A 62 -19.87 8.91 -12.16
CA SER A 62 -20.67 8.79 -13.38
C SER A 62 -20.66 7.34 -13.92
N VAL A 63 -19.49 6.69 -13.99
CA VAL A 63 -19.38 5.30 -14.44
C VAL A 63 -20.08 4.34 -13.47
N LEU A 64 -19.85 4.47 -12.17
CA LEU A 64 -20.45 3.63 -11.14
C LEU A 64 -21.98 3.74 -11.09
N SER A 65 -22.53 4.91 -11.43
CA SER A 65 -23.99 5.13 -11.49
C SER A 65 -24.66 4.34 -12.63
N MET A 66 -23.93 4.08 -13.73
CA MET A 66 -24.43 3.35 -14.89
C MET A 66 -24.29 1.83 -14.75
N MET A 67 -23.55 1.35 -13.74
CA MET A 67 -23.26 -0.08 -13.55
C MET A 67 -24.36 -0.79 -12.76
N THR A 68 -24.64 -2.04 -13.15
CA THR A 68 -25.45 -2.95 -12.34
C THR A 68 -24.66 -3.45 -11.13
N LEU A 69 -25.35 -4.08 -10.16
CA LEU A 69 -24.68 -4.67 -9.00
C LEU A 69 -23.69 -5.77 -9.41
N ASP A 70 -24.06 -6.62 -10.36
CA ASP A 70 -23.21 -7.71 -10.85
C ASP A 70 -21.94 -7.20 -11.51
N GLU A 71 -22.02 -6.12 -12.30
CA GLU A 71 -20.84 -5.50 -12.91
C GLU A 71 -19.91 -4.88 -11.86
N LYS A 72 -20.48 -4.31 -10.78
CA LYS A 72 -19.67 -3.78 -9.65
C LYS A 72 -18.93 -4.89 -8.94
N ILE A 73 -19.60 -6.03 -8.70
CA ILE A 73 -18.96 -7.23 -8.13
C ILE A 73 -17.88 -7.75 -9.09
N GLY A 74 -18.15 -7.71 -10.40
CA GLY A 74 -17.19 -8.09 -11.43
C GLY A 74 -15.88 -7.32 -11.37
N GLN A 75 -15.93 -6.00 -11.10
CA GLN A 75 -14.73 -5.18 -10.96
C GLN A 75 -13.84 -5.58 -9.78
N LEU A 76 -14.42 -6.18 -8.74
CA LEU A 76 -13.68 -6.69 -7.58
C LEU A 76 -13.05 -8.07 -7.83
N THR A 77 -13.35 -8.69 -8.97
CA THR A 77 -12.90 -10.05 -9.28
C THR A 77 -11.57 -10.02 -10.04
N LEU A 78 -10.64 -10.86 -9.58
CA LEU A 78 -9.34 -11.11 -10.18
C LEU A 78 -9.24 -12.58 -10.55
N TYR A 79 -9.10 -12.89 -11.84
CA TYR A 79 -8.84 -14.26 -12.31
C TYR A 79 -7.37 -14.44 -12.68
N SER A 80 -6.84 -15.65 -12.48
CA SER A 80 -5.55 -16.03 -13.05
C SER A 80 -5.76 -16.50 -14.48
N SER A 81 -5.02 -15.92 -15.42
CA SER A 81 -4.94 -16.49 -16.76
C SER A 81 -4.24 -17.85 -16.70
N GLY A 82 -4.57 -18.72 -17.67
CA GLY A 82 -3.98 -20.06 -17.77
C GLY A 82 -2.55 -20.10 -18.33
N TRP A 83 -1.93 -18.94 -18.59
CA TRP A 83 -0.60 -18.86 -19.22
C TRP A 83 0.55 -19.16 -18.26
N ASP A 84 0.42 -18.80 -16.98
CA ASP A 84 1.43 -19.07 -15.96
C ASP A 84 0.77 -19.62 -14.68
N LYS A 85 1.42 -20.57 -14.01
CA LYS A 85 0.87 -21.27 -12.84
C LYS A 85 1.66 -20.90 -11.58
N THR A 86 1.20 -19.85 -10.91
CA THR A 86 1.72 -19.43 -9.60
C THR A 86 0.89 -20.01 -8.42
N GLY A 87 -0.18 -20.75 -8.71
CA GLY A 87 -1.07 -21.42 -7.74
C GLY A 87 -2.05 -22.40 -8.41
N PRO A 88 -3.02 -22.99 -7.68
CA PRO A 88 -4.06 -23.83 -8.28
C PRO A 88 -4.88 -23.03 -9.30
N SER A 89 -5.00 -23.53 -10.53
CA SER A 89 -5.69 -22.83 -11.63
C SER A 89 -7.17 -22.69 -11.34
N MET A 90 -7.61 -21.45 -11.15
CA MET A 90 -9.00 -21.14 -10.82
C MET A 90 -9.76 -20.78 -12.11
N ASN A 91 -10.57 -21.73 -12.60
CA ASN A 91 -11.53 -21.60 -13.71
C ASN A 91 -10.97 -21.61 -15.16
N GLU A 92 -11.32 -22.65 -15.92
CA GLU A 92 -10.98 -22.79 -17.36
C GLU A 92 -11.76 -21.81 -18.26
N ASN A 93 -12.89 -21.27 -17.78
CA ASN A 93 -13.84 -20.47 -18.57
C ASN A 93 -13.86 -18.97 -18.24
N TYR A 94 -12.81 -18.42 -17.62
CA TYR A 94 -12.75 -16.98 -17.27
C TYR A 94 -12.98 -16.03 -18.45
N ILE A 95 -12.73 -16.46 -19.69
CA ILE A 95 -13.04 -15.68 -20.90
C ILE A 95 -14.55 -15.37 -21.01
N ASN A 96 -15.42 -16.32 -20.64
CA ASN A 96 -16.87 -16.09 -20.64
C ASN A 96 -17.27 -15.11 -19.54
N ASP A 97 -16.60 -15.16 -18.39
CA ASP A 97 -16.82 -14.21 -17.29
C ASP A 97 -16.36 -12.80 -17.67
N ILE A 98 -15.27 -12.65 -18.42
CA ILE A 98 -14.85 -11.37 -19.02
C ILE A 98 -15.97 -10.84 -19.93
N LYS A 99 -16.49 -11.66 -20.85
CA LYS A 99 -17.57 -11.25 -21.76
C LYS A 99 -18.84 -10.83 -21.01
N ALA A 100 -19.13 -11.49 -19.90
CA ALA A 100 -20.26 -11.17 -19.03
C ALA A 100 -20.03 -9.94 -18.14
N GLY A 101 -18.85 -9.31 -18.18
CA GLY A 101 -18.52 -8.15 -17.31
C GLY A 101 -18.28 -8.53 -15.84
N LYS A 102 -18.02 -9.81 -15.56
CA LYS A 102 -17.79 -10.35 -14.21
C LYS A 102 -16.32 -10.38 -13.80
N CYS A 103 -15.45 -9.74 -14.57
CA CYS A 103 -14.01 -9.68 -14.31
C CYS A 103 -13.48 -8.28 -14.64
N GLY A 104 -12.83 -7.64 -13.68
CA GLY A 104 -12.11 -6.37 -13.89
C GLY A 104 -10.60 -6.55 -14.05
N ASN A 105 -10.04 -7.65 -13.53
CA ASN A 105 -8.59 -7.81 -13.43
C ASN A 105 -8.15 -9.22 -13.84
N ILE A 106 -7.03 -9.31 -14.55
CA ILE A 106 -6.41 -10.57 -14.97
C ILE A 106 -4.97 -10.64 -14.47
N PHE A 107 -4.62 -11.77 -13.88
CA PHE A 107 -3.27 -12.08 -13.43
C PHE A 107 -2.56 -13.06 -14.38
N ASN A 108 -1.23 -13.12 -14.35
CA ASN A 108 -0.40 -14.07 -15.11
C ASN A 108 -0.41 -13.91 -16.64
N ALA A 109 -0.79 -12.75 -17.14
CA ALA A 109 -0.85 -12.46 -18.57
C ALA A 109 0.30 -11.49 -18.97
N PHE A 110 1.39 -12.05 -19.51
CA PHE A 110 2.65 -11.34 -19.74
C PHE A 110 3.04 -11.16 -21.23
N SER A 111 2.11 -11.44 -22.16
CA SER A 111 2.33 -11.27 -23.60
C SER A 111 1.47 -10.12 -24.15
N PRO A 112 2.07 -9.14 -24.86
CA PRO A 112 1.33 -8.02 -25.45
C PRO A 112 0.18 -8.46 -26.37
N ASP A 113 0.41 -9.47 -27.21
CA ASP A 113 -0.59 -9.97 -28.15
C ASP A 113 -1.75 -10.66 -27.42
N TYR A 114 -1.43 -11.36 -26.34
CA TYR A 114 -2.43 -12.02 -25.51
C TYR A 114 -3.29 -11.00 -24.75
N ASN A 115 -2.64 -10.04 -24.09
CA ASN A 115 -3.32 -8.97 -23.35
C ASN A 115 -4.18 -8.13 -24.29
N ARG A 116 -3.70 -7.83 -25.50
CA ARG A 116 -4.47 -7.13 -26.53
C ARG A 116 -5.73 -7.90 -26.94
N LYS A 117 -5.66 -9.23 -27.09
CA LYS A 117 -6.84 -10.07 -27.40
C LYS A 117 -7.87 -10.02 -26.27
N LEU A 118 -7.45 -10.19 -25.02
CA LEU A 118 -8.35 -10.12 -23.87
C LEU A 118 -8.96 -8.73 -23.71
N GLN A 119 -8.16 -7.69 -23.90
CA GLN A 119 -8.64 -6.31 -23.85
C GLN A 119 -9.65 -6.03 -24.95
N LYS A 120 -9.41 -6.54 -26.16
CA LYS A 120 -10.37 -6.42 -27.27
C LYS A 120 -11.72 -7.05 -26.92
N ILE A 121 -11.72 -8.23 -26.28
CA ILE A 121 -12.95 -8.87 -25.80
C ILE A 121 -13.67 -7.98 -24.78
N ALA A 122 -12.95 -7.43 -23.79
CA ALA A 122 -13.54 -6.55 -22.80
C ALA A 122 -14.16 -5.29 -23.43
N MET A 123 -13.49 -4.69 -24.43
CA MET A 123 -13.96 -3.47 -25.10
C MET A 123 -15.10 -3.70 -26.10
N GLU A 124 -15.15 -4.86 -26.76
CA GLU A 124 -16.12 -5.13 -27.83
C GLU A 124 -17.34 -5.92 -27.37
N GLN A 125 -17.20 -6.79 -26.36
CA GLN A 125 -18.23 -7.76 -25.99
C GLN A 125 -18.91 -7.46 -24.66
N THR A 126 -18.39 -6.52 -23.86
CA THR A 126 -19.04 -6.11 -22.60
C THR A 126 -19.93 -4.89 -22.81
N ARG A 127 -20.97 -4.75 -21.98
CA ARG A 127 -21.93 -3.64 -22.03
C ARG A 127 -21.29 -2.28 -21.76
N MET A 128 -20.50 -2.20 -20.67
CA MET A 128 -19.89 -0.96 -20.19
C MET A 128 -18.54 -0.64 -20.84
N LYS A 129 -17.91 -1.63 -21.51
CA LYS A 129 -16.60 -1.48 -22.18
C LYS A 129 -15.50 -0.99 -21.24
N ILE A 130 -15.50 -1.51 -20.01
CA ILE A 130 -14.48 -1.18 -19.00
C ILE A 130 -13.21 -1.98 -19.32
N PRO A 131 -12.04 -1.32 -19.43
CA PRO A 131 -10.77 -2.00 -19.71
C PRO A 131 -10.35 -2.91 -18.55
N LEU A 132 -9.68 -4.02 -18.86
CA LEU A 132 -9.08 -4.90 -17.86
C LEU A 132 -7.74 -4.34 -17.38
N LEU A 133 -7.41 -4.60 -16.11
CA LEU A 133 -6.06 -4.44 -15.58
C LEU A 133 -5.29 -5.76 -15.65
N PHE A 134 -4.08 -5.73 -16.20
CA PHE A 134 -3.21 -6.91 -16.24
C PHE A 134 -2.11 -6.80 -15.18
N GLY A 135 -2.13 -7.78 -14.27
CA GLY A 135 -1.16 -7.95 -13.20
C GLY A 135 -0.16 -9.05 -13.49
N TYR A 136 1.11 -8.85 -13.09
CA TYR A 136 2.13 -9.91 -13.11
C TYR A 136 3.15 -9.75 -11.97
N ASP A 137 3.79 -10.84 -11.56
CA ASP A 137 4.83 -10.84 -10.54
C ASP A 137 6.19 -10.40 -11.12
N VAL A 138 6.38 -9.08 -11.30
CA VAL A 138 7.68 -8.51 -11.71
C VAL A 138 8.46 -8.12 -10.46
N ILE A 139 9.09 -9.11 -9.81
CA ILE A 139 9.69 -8.94 -8.47
C ILE A 139 11.10 -8.35 -8.52
N HIS A 140 11.98 -8.88 -9.37
CA HIS A 140 13.38 -8.45 -9.47
C HIS A 140 13.84 -8.34 -10.94
N GLY A 141 12.95 -7.83 -11.79
CA GLY A 141 13.13 -7.79 -13.23
C GLY A 141 12.08 -8.59 -13.97
N GLN A 142 11.92 -8.31 -15.27
CA GLN A 142 11.00 -9.05 -16.12
C GLN A 142 11.76 -9.95 -17.10
N LYS A 143 12.37 -9.35 -18.13
CA LYS A 143 13.25 -10.08 -19.06
C LYS A 143 14.71 -9.96 -18.63
N THR A 144 15.12 -8.76 -18.24
CA THR A 144 16.40 -8.53 -17.57
C THR A 144 16.24 -8.83 -16.10
N ILE A 145 16.95 -9.86 -15.62
CA ILE A 145 16.85 -10.33 -14.25
C ILE A 145 17.96 -9.71 -13.39
N PHE A 146 17.57 -8.99 -12.34
CA PHE A 146 18.44 -8.42 -11.33
C PHE A 146 18.63 -9.37 -10.13
N PRO A 147 19.55 -9.07 -9.19
CA PRO A 147 19.65 -9.82 -7.94
C PRO A 147 18.29 -9.89 -7.23
N ILE A 148 18.03 -11.00 -6.54
CA ILE A 148 16.82 -11.15 -5.72
C ILE A 148 16.72 -9.97 -4.72
N PRO A 149 15.51 -9.56 -4.29
CA PRO A 149 15.32 -8.38 -3.45
C PRO A 149 16.17 -8.39 -2.17
N LEU A 150 16.44 -9.57 -1.61
CA LEU A 150 17.35 -9.73 -0.48
C LEU A 150 18.80 -9.32 -0.81
N GLY A 151 19.32 -9.75 -1.97
CA GLY A 151 20.64 -9.39 -2.45
C GLY A 151 20.72 -7.92 -2.86
N GLU A 152 19.64 -7.41 -3.44
CA GLU A 152 19.53 -6.00 -3.79
C GLU A 152 19.53 -5.10 -2.54
N ALA A 153 18.80 -5.48 -1.50
CA ALA A 153 18.80 -4.80 -0.20
C ALA A 153 20.19 -4.83 0.48
N ALA A 154 20.95 -5.91 0.29
CA ALA A 154 22.31 -6.03 0.82
C ALA A 154 23.32 -5.05 0.17
N SER A 155 22.98 -4.43 -0.97
CA SER A 155 23.80 -3.38 -1.59
C SER A 155 23.72 -2.04 -0.86
N TRP A 156 22.63 -1.79 -0.13
CA TRP A 156 22.30 -0.50 0.51
C TRP A 156 22.26 0.71 -0.43
N ASP A 157 22.25 0.52 -1.75
CA ASP A 157 22.20 1.60 -2.71
C ASP A 157 20.78 1.83 -3.22
N LEU A 158 20.08 2.78 -2.60
CA LEU A 158 18.73 3.18 -2.98
C LEU A 158 18.63 3.70 -4.43
N LYS A 159 19.70 4.29 -4.98
CA LYS A 159 19.68 4.79 -6.36
C LYS A 159 19.74 3.63 -7.34
N SER A 160 20.54 2.61 -7.05
CA SER A 160 20.59 1.40 -7.86
C SER A 160 19.26 0.64 -7.78
N ILE A 161 18.68 0.49 -6.58
CA ILE A 161 17.34 -0.12 -6.39
C ILE A 161 16.26 0.63 -7.18
N GLN A 162 16.33 1.96 -7.22
CA GLN A 162 15.39 2.73 -8.03
C GLN A 162 15.59 2.49 -9.54
N LYS A 163 16.83 2.34 -10.00
CA LYS A 163 17.14 2.13 -11.42
C LYS A 163 16.70 0.75 -11.90
N THR A 164 16.96 -0.30 -11.12
CA THR A 164 16.51 -1.66 -11.40
C THR A 164 14.99 -1.75 -11.47
N ALA A 165 14.28 -1.15 -10.50
CA ALA A 165 12.82 -1.06 -10.50
C ALA A 165 12.29 -0.29 -11.72
N SER A 166 12.94 0.82 -12.10
CA SER A 166 12.55 1.61 -13.28
C SER A 166 12.77 0.82 -14.58
N ALA A 167 13.86 0.07 -14.70
CA ALA A 167 14.15 -0.78 -15.84
C ALA A 167 13.14 -1.93 -15.94
N ALA A 168 12.85 -2.61 -14.82
CA ALA A 168 11.86 -3.67 -14.75
C ALA A 168 10.46 -3.18 -15.15
N ALA A 169 10.08 -1.98 -14.71
CA ALA A 169 8.80 -1.39 -15.06
C ALA A 169 8.69 -1.01 -16.54
N ALA A 170 9.77 -0.51 -17.14
CA ALA A 170 9.80 -0.22 -18.58
C ALA A 170 9.61 -1.51 -19.41
N GLU A 171 10.27 -2.60 -19.02
CA GLU A 171 10.08 -3.91 -19.66
C GLU A 171 8.67 -4.47 -19.45
N ALA A 172 8.13 -4.37 -18.23
CA ALA A 172 6.78 -4.82 -17.92
C ALA A 172 5.71 -4.05 -18.71
N ALA A 173 5.85 -2.72 -18.80
CA ALA A 173 4.97 -1.88 -19.59
C ALA A 173 5.03 -2.25 -21.08
N ALA A 174 6.23 -2.51 -21.62
CA ALA A 174 6.41 -2.98 -23.00
C ALA A 174 5.79 -4.37 -23.22
N ALA A 175 5.75 -5.22 -22.20
CA ALA A 175 5.08 -6.52 -22.21
C ALA A 175 3.54 -6.40 -22.04
N GLY A 176 2.99 -5.20 -21.86
CA GLY A 176 1.56 -4.97 -21.70
C GLY A 176 1.03 -5.22 -20.28
N ILE A 177 1.91 -5.18 -19.28
CA ILE A 177 1.58 -5.29 -17.84
C ILE A 177 1.47 -3.88 -17.26
N GLN A 178 0.35 -3.56 -16.61
CA GLN A 178 0.12 -2.25 -15.98
C GLN A 178 0.32 -2.30 -14.46
N TRP A 179 0.23 -3.49 -13.88
CA TRP A 179 0.28 -3.67 -12.43
C TRP A 179 1.27 -4.77 -12.05
N THR A 180 2.13 -4.51 -11.08
CA THR A 180 3.04 -5.49 -10.50
C THR A 180 2.77 -5.67 -9.01
N TYR A 181 2.91 -6.90 -8.51
CA TYR A 181 2.78 -7.23 -7.09
C TYR A 181 4.14 -7.13 -6.38
N ALA A 182 4.78 -5.97 -6.54
CA ALA A 182 6.05 -5.63 -5.92
C ALA A 182 5.99 -4.19 -5.37
N PRO A 183 6.73 -3.85 -4.31
CA PRO A 183 7.70 -4.70 -3.59
C PRO A 183 7.07 -5.56 -2.49
N MET A 184 7.69 -6.70 -2.17
CA MET A 184 7.39 -7.47 -0.95
C MET A 184 8.21 -6.90 0.23
N CYS A 185 7.52 -6.35 1.22
CA CYS A 185 8.11 -5.63 2.35
C CYS A 185 7.90 -6.30 3.70
N ASP A 186 7.65 -7.62 3.71
CA ASP A 186 7.35 -8.35 4.94
C ASP A 186 8.57 -8.45 5.85
N ILE A 187 8.47 -8.02 7.11
CA ILE A 187 9.60 -8.14 8.04
C ILE A 187 9.64 -9.58 8.59
N ALA A 188 10.63 -10.35 8.14
CA ALA A 188 10.86 -11.69 8.63
C ALA A 188 12.13 -11.77 9.50
N ARG A 189 12.07 -12.61 10.54
CA ARG A 189 13.22 -12.94 11.42
C ARG A 189 13.53 -14.44 11.43
N ASP A 190 12.71 -15.24 10.76
CA ASP A 190 12.90 -16.68 10.64
C ASP A 190 13.46 -17.03 9.25
N PRO A 191 14.72 -17.51 9.16
CA PRO A 191 15.33 -17.87 7.88
C PRO A 191 14.74 -19.12 7.24
N ARG A 192 13.92 -19.90 7.97
CA ARG A 192 13.25 -21.11 7.43
C ARG A 192 12.09 -20.76 6.50
N TRP A 193 11.55 -19.53 6.59
CA TRP A 193 10.48 -19.09 5.72
C TRP A 193 11.03 -18.85 4.30
N GLY A 194 10.73 -19.74 3.35
CA GLY A 194 11.28 -19.67 2.00
C GLY A 194 10.99 -18.37 1.23
N ALA A 195 9.94 -17.64 1.63
CA ALA A 195 9.60 -16.34 1.05
C ALA A 195 10.59 -15.22 1.44
N TYR A 196 11.49 -15.47 2.40
CA TYR A 196 12.54 -14.53 2.81
C TYR A 196 13.40 -14.00 1.66
N ARG A 197 13.56 -14.78 0.58
CA ARG A 197 14.32 -14.38 -0.62
C ARG A 197 13.68 -13.23 -1.40
N LYS A 198 12.37 -13.06 -1.27
CA LYS A 198 11.57 -12.05 -1.99
C LYS A 198 11.42 -10.74 -1.18
N VAL A 199 11.75 -10.76 0.11
CA VAL A 199 11.57 -9.65 1.04
C VAL A 199 12.68 -8.60 0.91
N LEU A 200 12.29 -7.32 0.94
CA LEU A 200 13.23 -6.22 1.24
C LEU A 200 13.54 -6.21 2.75
N VAL A 201 14.73 -6.65 3.16
CA VAL A 201 15.11 -6.66 4.58
C VAL A 201 15.30 -5.23 5.10
N LYS A 202 14.59 -4.88 6.16
CA LYS A 202 14.71 -3.57 6.81
C LYS A 202 16.10 -3.41 7.44
N ILE A 203 16.89 -2.49 6.90
CA ILE A 203 18.16 -2.13 7.50
C ILE A 203 18.15 -0.67 7.97
N ARG A 204 18.36 -0.52 9.29
CA ARG A 204 18.39 0.69 10.15
C ARG A 204 17.27 1.73 9.95
N THR A 205 16.45 1.88 10.99
CA THR A 205 15.20 2.66 11.09
C THR A 205 15.32 4.19 10.93
N SER A 206 16.49 4.78 10.72
CA SER A 206 16.67 6.23 10.80
C SER A 206 16.44 7.00 9.48
N GLU A 207 16.34 6.34 8.33
CA GLU A 207 16.25 7.04 7.02
C GLU A 207 15.17 6.52 6.07
N VAL A 208 14.20 5.75 6.56
CA VAL A 208 13.08 5.27 5.73
C VAL A 208 12.03 6.38 5.59
N LYS A 209 12.29 7.37 4.73
CA LYS A 209 11.21 8.04 4.02
C LYS A 209 10.61 7.00 3.09
N LEU A 210 9.51 6.39 3.53
CA LEU A 210 8.64 5.57 2.68
C LEU A 210 8.51 6.27 1.33
N LEU A 211 8.92 5.61 0.25
CA LEU A 211 8.83 6.12 -1.11
C LEU A 211 7.46 5.70 -1.68
N PRO A 212 6.41 6.55 -1.64
CA PRO A 212 5.14 6.26 -2.31
C PRO A 212 5.24 6.29 -3.84
N ARG A 213 6.44 6.47 -4.42
CA ARG A 213 6.64 6.73 -5.87
C ARG A 213 6.98 5.51 -6.71
N VAL A 214 7.10 4.32 -6.10
CA VAL A 214 7.49 3.10 -6.84
C VAL A 214 6.26 2.26 -7.23
N CYS A 215 5.13 2.40 -6.54
CA CYS A 215 3.90 1.63 -6.82
C CYS A 215 3.06 2.17 -8.00
N MET A 216 3.35 3.36 -8.49
CA MET A 216 2.75 3.88 -9.74
C MET A 216 3.89 4.43 -10.57
N VAL A 217 4.40 3.60 -11.46
CA VAL A 217 5.37 4.01 -12.48
C VAL A 217 4.61 4.87 -13.48
N SER A 218 4.51 6.15 -13.16
CA SER A 218 4.66 7.24 -14.12
C SER A 218 4.60 8.57 -13.38
N ARG A 219 5.61 9.42 -13.61
CA ARG A 219 5.62 10.82 -13.16
C ARG A 219 4.70 11.71 -14.01
N GLU A 220 4.07 11.13 -15.02
CA GLU A 220 3.08 11.74 -15.90
C GLU A 220 1.86 10.83 -15.85
N PRO A 221 0.61 11.32 -15.77
CA PRO A 221 -0.52 10.42 -15.92
C PRO A 221 -0.30 9.63 -17.23
N ILE A 222 -0.27 8.29 -17.20
CA ILE A 222 -0.20 7.45 -18.42
C ILE A 222 -1.48 7.63 -19.25
N TRP A 223 -2.57 8.08 -18.62
CA TRP A 223 -3.89 8.24 -19.23
C TRP A 223 -3.93 9.09 -20.53
N PRO A 224 -3.20 10.21 -20.68
CA PRO A 224 -3.18 10.99 -21.93
C PRO A 224 -2.26 10.41 -23.01
N GLN A 225 -1.35 9.47 -22.68
CA GLN A 225 -0.40 8.88 -23.63
C GLN A 225 -0.95 7.62 -24.27
N THR A 226 -1.66 6.77 -23.53
CA THR A 226 -2.40 5.62 -24.11
C THR A 226 -3.55 6.07 -25.01
N LEU A 227 -4.14 7.25 -24.79
CA LEU A 227 -5.17 7.84 -25.66
C LEU A 227 -4.62 8.42 -26.99
N ARG A 228 -3.31 8.68 -27.12
CA ARG A 228 -2.73 9.18 -28.40
C ARG A 228 -2.40 8.09 -29.42
N LEU A 229 -2.44 6.82 -29.02
CA LEU A 229 -2.12 5.69 -29.89
C LEU A 229 -3.36 4.94 -30.40
N TRP A 230 -4.57 5.44 -30.11
CA TRP A 230 -5.82 4.79 -30.47
C TRP A 230 -6.74 5.80 -31.16
N PRO A 231 -7.04 5.64 -32.46
CA PRO A 231 -7.99 6.50 -33.13
C PRO A 231 -9.40 6.17 -32.63
N VAL A 232 -9.97 7.07 -31.84
CA VAL A 232 -11.40 7.33 -31.78
C VAL A 232 -11.59 8.83 -31.77
#